data_AF-A0A847WY68-F1
#
_entry.id   AF-A0A847WY68-F1
#
_cell.length_a   1.000
_cell.length_b   1.000
_cell.length_c   1.000
_cell.angle_alpha   90.00
_cell.angle_beta   90.00
_cell.angle_gamma   90.00
#
_symmetry.space_group_name_H-M   'P 1'
#
loop_
_entity.id
_entity.type
_entity.pdbx_description
1 polymer ?
#
loop_
_entity_poly.entity_id
_entity_poly.type
_entity_poly.pdbx_seq_one_letter_code
_entity_poly.pdbx_strand_id
1 'polypeptide(L)'
;PEQGFTLPGMTIVCGDSHTSTHGAFGALTHGIGTSEVEHVLATQTLIQQKAKNMLVRVDGQLPPGVTAKDIILAIIGEIGTAGGNGHVIEFAGEAIRSLSMEGRMTVCNMTIEGGARAGLIAPDEKTFAYVKDRPRAPKGAAWDMALDYWKTLYTDEGAHYDKVVVLDAANLPPIVSWGSSPEDVISVQGVVPNPDDIQDETKRASKWRALDYMGLQPGTKITDIKLDRVFIGSCTNGRIEDLRAAAAVVGDKKVASHVSAMVVPGSGLVKAQAEAEGLDVIFKNAGFEWREPGCSMCLAMNPDKLKPEERCASTSNRNFEGRQGFKGRTHLVSPAMAAAAAIAGHFVDIREWQ
;
A
#
# COMPACT_ATOMS: atom_id res chain seq x y z
N PRO A 1 -14.83 -4.42 -0.30
CA PRO A 1 -14.50 -5.70 -0.98
C PRO A 1 -14.91 -6.97 -0.22
N GLU A 2 -14.55 -7.12 1.07
CA GLU A 2 -14.77 -8.34 1.88
C GLU A 2 -16.23 -8.84 1.95
N GLN A 3 -17.21 -7.95 1.77
CA GLN A 3 -18.64 -8.27 1.75
C GLN A 3 -19.16 -8.72 0.38
N GLY A 4 -18.38 -8.57 -0.70
CA GLY A 4 -18.80 -8.90 -2.08
C GLY A 4 -19.53 -7.79 -2.84
N PHE A 5 -19.48 -6.54 -2.35
CA PHE A 5 -20.03 -5.37 -3.08
C PHE A 5 -19.12 -4.84 -4.20
N THR A 6 -17.89 -5.34 -4.27
CA THR A 6 -16.90 -4.91 -5.27
C THR A 6 -16.78 -6.02 -6.29
N LEU A 7 -17.31 -5.79 -7.47
CA LEU A 7 -17.35 -6.75 -8.56
C LEU A 7 -16.62 -6.17 -9.78
N PRO A 8 -16.01 -7.02 -10.62
CA PRO A 8 -15.41 -6.57 -11.86
C PRO A 8 -16.39 -5.83 -12.79
N GLY A 9 -15.88 -4.83 -13.51
CA GLY A 9 -16.64 -4.03 -14.47
C GLY A 9 -17.53 -2.96 -13.84
N MET A 10 -17.50 -2.78 -12.52
CA MET A 10 -18.23 -1.70 -11.85
C MET A 10 -17.50 -0.36 -11.97
N THR A 11 -18.26 0.73 -11.92
CA THR A 11 -17.76 2.06 -11.56
C THR A 11 -18.09 2.32 -10.10
N ILE A 12 -17.08 2.58 -9.25
CA ILE A 12 -17.28 2.76 -7.80
C ILE A 12 -16.67 4.09 -7.37
N VAL A 13 -17.46 4.89 -6.66
CA VAL A 13 -17.06 6.19 -6.14
C VAL A 13 -17.40 6.31 -4.67
N CYS A 14 -16.56 6.98 -3.90
CA CYS A 14 -16.79 7.24 -2.48
C CYS A 14 -16.04 8.52 -2.07
N GLY A 15 -16.43 9.13 -0.95
CA GLY A 15 -15.80 10.31 -0.36
C GLY A 15 -14.39 10.09 0.22
N ASP A 16 -13.73 9.00 -0.16
CA ASP A 16 -12.38 8.63 0.28
C ASP A 16 -11.45 8.52 -0.92
N SER A 17 -10.24 9.08 -0.83
CA SER A 17 -9.29 9.06 -1.95
C SER A 17 -8.86 7.64 -2.33
N HIS A 18 -8.73 6.76 -1.34
CA HIS A 18 -8.23 5.39 -1.51
C HIS A 18 -9.32 4.39 -1.94
N THR A 19 -10.47 4.90 -2.39
CA THR A 19 -11.45 4.12 -3.16
C THR A 19 -10.80 3.41 -4.36
N SER A 20 -9.69 3.93 -4.88
CA SER A 20 -8.79 3.28 -5.84
C SER A 20 -8.45 1.82 -5.53
N THR A 21 -8.41 1.42 -4.24
CA THR A 21 -8.20 0.04 -3.78
C THR A 21 -9.07 -0.98 -4.52
N HIS A 22 -10.30 -0.58 -4.86
CA HIS A 22 -11.28 -1.44 -5.49
C HIS A 22 -10.97 -1.75 -6.95
N GLY A 23 -10.07 -1.02 -7.59
CA GLY A 23 -9.59 -1.31 -8.94
C GLY A 23 -8.81 -2.61 -9.06
N ALA A 24 -8.37 -3.19 -7.94
CA ALA A 24 -7.80 -4.54 -7.87
C ALA A 24 -8.74 -5.64 -8.41
N PHE A 25 -10.04 -5.33 -8.51
CA PHE A 25 -11.09 -6.21 -9.01
C PHE A 25 -11.42 -5.98 -10.50
N GLY A 26 -10.67 -5.14 -11.22
CA GLY A 26 -11.04 -4.74 -12.58
C GLY A 26 -12.23 -3.79 -12.61
N ALA A 27 -12.37 -2.94 -11.59
CA ALA A 27 -13.40 -1.91 -11.48
C ALA A 27 -12.77 -0.51 -11.69
N LEU A 28 -13.51 0.42 -12.30
CA LEU A 28 -13.08 1.80 -12.41
C LEU A 28 -13.46 2.54 -11.12
N THR A 29 -12.47 2.79 -10.27
CA THR A 29 -12.74 3.26 -8.90
C THR A 29 -11.91 4.46 -8.50
N HIS A 30 -12.55 5.50 -7.96
CA HIS A 30 -11.87 6.72 -7.56
C HIS A 30 -12.61 7.49 -6.47
N GLY A 31 -11.86 8.24 -5.67
CA GLY A 31 -12.42 9.19 -4.70
C GLY A 31 -13.10 10.38 -5.38
N ILE A 32 -14.12 10.92 -4.72
CA ILE A 32 -14.89 12.09 -5.15
C ILE A 32 -15.11 13.05 -3.97
N GLY A 33 -15.35 14.33 -4.28
CA GLY A 33 -15.61 15.36 -3.26
C GLY A 33 -17.03 15.29 -2.68
N THR A 34 -17.28 15.99 -1.56
CA THR A 34 -18.59 15.98 -0.87
C THR A 34 -19.77 16.35 -1.79
N SER A 35 -19.63 17.38 -2.63
CA SER A 35 -20.69 17.77 -3.57
C SER A 35 -20.94 16.73 -4.67
N GLU A 36 -19.89 16.02 -5.11
CA GLU A 36 -20.04 14.92 -6.05
C GLU A 36 -20.73 13.72 -5.38
N VAL A 37 -20.45 13.45 -4.09
CA VAL A 37 -21.13 12.40 -3.31
C VAL A 37 -22.63 12.68 -3.27
N GLU A 38 -23.03 13.91 -2.92
CA GLU A 38 -24.44 14.32 -2.92
C GLU A 38 -25.07 14.09 -4.30
N HIS A 39 -24.39 14.52 -5.37
CA HIS A 39 -24.89 14.36 -6.73
C HIS A 39 -25.07 12.89 -7.11
N VAL A 40 -24.10 12.02 -6.81
CA VAL A 40 -24.19 10.58 -7.10
C VAL A 40 -25.30 9.93 -6.30
N LEU A 41 -25.50 10.30 -5.03
CA LEU A 41 -26.63 9.79 -4.24
C LEU A 41 -27.98 10.19 -4.84
N ALA A 42 -28.07 11.39 -5.42
CA ALA A 42 -29.30 11.88 -6.05
C ALA A 42 -29.55 11.29 -7.44
N THR A 43 -28.50 11.09 -8.26
CA THR A 43 -28.66 10.83 -9.70
C THR A 43 -28.06 9.51 -10.18
N GLN A 44 -27.19 8.87 -9.39
CA GLN A 44 -26.37 7.72 -9.80
C GLN A 44 -25.49 8.00 -11.03
N THR A 45 -25.18 9.28 -11.29
CA THR A 45 -24.33 9.70 -12.41
C THR A 45 -23.26 10.68 -11.94
N LEU A 46 -22.24 10.87 -12.77
CA LEU A 46 -21.17 11.83 -12.51
C LEU A 46 -20.58 12.33 -13.82
N ILE A 47 -20.43 13.65 -13.96
CA ILE A 47 -19.77 14.25 -15.12
C ILE A 47 -18.26 14.10 -14.94
N GLN A 48 -17.60 13.44 -15.88
CA GLN A 48 -16.17 13.20 -15.83
C GLN A 48 -15.50 13.45 -17.19
N GLN A 49 -14.26 13.93 -17.15
CA GLN A 49 -13.40 13.96 -18.32
C GLN A 49 -12.71 12.60 -18.47
N LYS A 50 -12.62 12.11 -19.71
CA LYS A 50 -11.92 10.84 -19.98
C LYS A 50 -10.43 11.02 -19.71
N ALA A 51 -9.90 10.22 -18.79
CA ALA A 51 -8.47 10.16 -18.52
C ALA A 51 -7.72 9.40 -19.63
N LYS A 52 -6.43 9.69 -19.75
CA LYS A 52 -5.50 8.97 -20.60
C LYS A 52 -5.18 7.59 -20.03
N ASN A 53 -4.70 6.68 -20.86
CA ASN A 53 -4.34 5.33 -20.45
C ASN A 53 -2.84 5.26 -20.15
N MET A 54 -2.48 4.78 -18.96
CA MET A 54 -1.09 4.50 -18.59
C MET A 54 -0.94 3.01 -18.28
N LEU A 55 0.03 2.35 -18.89
CA LEU A 55 0.42 0.98 -18.55
C LEU A 55 1.61 1.02 -17.59
N VAL A 56 1.50 0.34 -16.45
CA VAL A 56 2.63 -0.01 -15.60
C VAL A 56 2.78 -1.52 -15.61
N ARG A 57 3.80 -2.01 -16.33
CA ARG A 57 4.07 -3.44 -16.48
C ARG A 57 5.23 -3.87 -15.60
N VAL A 58 5.00 -4.85 -14.73
CA VAL A 58 6.03 -5.42 -13.84
C VAL A 58 6.24 -6.88 -14.21
N ASP A 59 7.32 -7.16 -14.93
CA ASP A 59 7.63 -8.47 -15.51
C ASP A 59 8.59 -9.27 -14.62
N GLY A 60 8.55 -10.61 -14.70
CA GLY A 60 9.38 -11.49 -13.88
C GLY A 60 8.78 -11.86 -12.53
N GLN A 61 9.58 -12.55 -11.72
CA GLN A 61 9.21 -13.07 -10.40
C GLN A 61 9.84 -12.22 -9.29
N LEU A 62 9.07 -11.99 -8.22
CA LEU A 62 9.59 -11.26 -7.06
C LEU A 62 10.61 -12.11 -6.31
N PRO A 63 11.75 -11.53 -5.90
CA PRO A 63 12.69 -12.23 -5.04
C PRO A 63 12.10 -12.42 -3.62
N PRO A 64 12.63 -13.38 -2.84
CA PRO A 64 12.23 -13.55 -1.45
C PRO A 64 12.30 -12.24 -0.65
N GLY A 65 11.36 -12.05 0.27
CA GLY A 65 11.28 -10.83 1.07
C GLY A 65 10.68 -9.62 0.35
N VAL A 66 10.32 -9.71 -0.93
CA VAL A 66 9.69 -8.60 -1.67
C VAL A 66 8.21 -8.86 -1.86
N THR A 67 7.41 -7.83 -1.62
CA THR A 67 5.95 -7.91 -1.53
C THR A 67 5.27 -6.92 -2.47
N ALA A 68 3.93 -6.96 -2.52
CA ALA A 68 3.13 -5.96 -3.23
C ALA A 68 3.41 -4.52 -2.79
N LYS A 69 3.76 -4.32 -1.51
CA LYS A 69 4.10 -3.00 -0.97
C LYS A 69 5.39 -2.47 -1.58
N ASP A 70 6.38 -3.33 -1.75
CA ASP A 70 7.65 -2.97 -2.37
C ASP A 70 7.47 -2.69 -3.87
N ILE A 71 6.63 -3.46 -4.57
CA ILE A 71 6.28 -3.18 -5.98
C ILE A 71 5.70 -1.76 -6.12
N ILE A 72 4.67 -1.42 -5.34
CA ILE A 72 4.00 -0.13 -5.53
C ILE A 72 4.86 1.05 -5.08
N LEU A 73 5.69 0.88 -4.04
CA LEU A 73 6.67 1.89 -3.67
C LEU A 73 7.74 2.07 -4.76
N ALA A 74 8.22 0.99 -5.38
CA ALA A 74 9.14 1.07 -6.52
C ALA A 74 8.52 1.83 -7.70
N ILE A 75 7.26 1.51 -8.04
CA ILE A 75 6.52 2.21 -9.10
C ILE A 75 6.41 3.70 -8.78
N ILE A 76 6.03 4.08 -7.55
CA ILE A 76 5.90 5.48 -7.15
C ILE A 76 7.26 6.19 -7.15
N GLY A 77 8.34 5.51 -6.73
CA GLY A 77 9.71 6.03 -6.84
C GLY A 77 10.13 6.31 -8.28
N GLU A 78 9.77 5.42 -9.21
CA GLU A 78 10.08 5.56 -10.65
C GLU A 78 9.27 6.68 -11.32
N ILE A 79 7.96 6.73 -11.08
CA ILE A 79 7.08 7.68 -11.78
C ILE A 79 6.94 9.03 -11.07
N GLY A 80 7.25 9.08 -9.77
CA GLY A 80 7.02 10.22 -8.89
C GLY A 80 5.55 10.42 -8.51
N THR A 81 5.30 11.29 -7.53
CA THR A 81 3.95 11.59 -7.02
C THR A 81 3.01 12.28 -8.02
N ALA A 82 3.56 12.81 -9.11
CA ALA A 82 2.79 13.40 -10.22
C ALA A 82 2.80 12.53 -11.49
N GLY A 83 3.42 11.34 -11.44
CA GLY A 83 3.73 10.52 -12.61
C GLY A 83 2.52 10.00 -13.38
N GLY A 84 1.39 9.82 -12.68
CA GLY A 84 0.12 9.37 -13.20
C GLY A 84 -0.92 10.48 -13.41
N ASN A 85 -0.58 11.75 -13.20
CA ASN A 85 -1.54 12.86 -13.34
C ASN A 85 -2.24 12.82 -14.71
N GLY A 86 -3.57 12.91 -14.71
CA GLY A 86 -4.39 12.86 -15.92
C GLY A 86 -4.58 11.47 -16.54
N HIS A 87 -4.07 10.42 -15.90
CA HIS A 87 -4.17 9.04 -16.37
C HIS A 87 -4.99 8.15 -15.42
N VAL A 88 -5.52 7.07 -15.99
CA VAL A 88 -5.85 5.83 -15.27
C VAL A 88 -4.71 4.85 -15.51
N ILE A 89 -4.22 4.23 -14.44
CA ILE A 89 -3.15 3.24 -14.53
C ILE A 89 -3.74 1.83 -14.66
N GLU A 90 -3.30 1.08 -15.64
CA GLU A 90 -3.42 -0.36 -15.66
C GLU A 90 -2.12 -0.98 -15.15
N PHE A 91 -2.23 -1.79 -14.09
CA PHE A 91 -1.10 -2.58 -13.60
C PHE A 91 -1.14 -3.97 -14.22
N ALA A 92 -0.07 -4.34 -14.90
CA ALA A 92 0.04 -5.60 -15.63
C ALA A 92 1.42 -6.23 -15.44
N GLY A 93 1.64 -7.36 -16.11
CA GLY A 93 2.90 -8.12 -16.03
C GLY A 93 2.80 -9.32 -15.09
N GLU A 94 3.81 -10.17 -15.16
CA GLU A 94 3.86 -11.44 -14.44
C GLU A 94 3.79 -11.26 -12.93
N ALA A 95 4.52 -10.28 -12.38
CA ALA A 95 4.54 -10.03 -10.94
C ALA A 95 3.18 -9.54 -10.42
N ILE A 96 2.46 -8.71 -11.19
CA ILE A 96 1.12 -8.25 -10.79
C ILE A 96 0.11 -9.41 -10.83
N ARG A 97 0.17 -10.26 -11.86
CA ARG A 97 -0.69 -11.45 -11.94
C ARG A 97 -0.39 -12.45 -10.83
N SER A 98 0.87 -12.59 -10.40
CA SER A 98 1.28 -13.53 -9.35
C SER A 98 0.82 -13.11 -7.94
N LEU A 99 0.48 -11.83 -7.71
CA LEU A 99 -0.09 -11.36 -6.44
C LEU A 99 -1.39 -12.08 -6.06
N SER A 100 -1.64 -12.16 -4.75
CA SER A 100 -2.97 -12.44 -4.20
C SER A 100 -3.91 -11.25 -4.43
N MET A 101 -5.20 -11.42 -4.17
CA MET A 101 -6.13 -10.29 -4.20
C MET A 101 -5.81 -9.20 -3.18
N GLU A 102 -5.26 -9.59 -2.01
CA GLU A 102 -4.86 -8.65 -0.97
C GLU A 102 -3.64 -7.82 -1.40
N GLY A 103 -2.63 -8.44 -2.02
CA GLY A 103 -1.52 -7.75 -2.66
C GLY A 103 -1.94 -6.83 -3.81
N ARG A 104 -2.89 -7.26 -4.66
CA ARG A 104 -3.45 -6.39 -5.72
C ARG A 104 -4.14 -5.16 -5.12
N MET A 105 -4.86 -5.34 -4.01
CA MET A 105 -5.48 -4.23 -3.30
C MET A 105 -4.44 -3.27 -2.72
N THR A 106 -3.28 -3.75 -2.23
CA THR A 106 -2.16 -2.89 -1.83
C THR A 106 -1.66 -2.02 -2.99
N VAL A 107 -1.45 -2.62 -4.17
CA VAL A 107 -1.01 -1.89 -5.38
C VAL A 107 -2.04 -0.84 -5.78
N CYS A 108 -3.30 -1.23 -5.98
CA CYS A 108 -4.34 -0.31 -6.41
C CYS A 108 -4.64 0.78 -5.38
N ASN A 109 -4.54 0.48 -4.07
CA ASN A 109 -4.70 1.47 -3.00
C ASN A 109 -3.77 2.67 -3.23
N MET A 110 -2.47 2.41 -3.41
CA MET A 110 -1.48 3.49 -3.49
C MET A 110 -1.35 4.14 -4.88
N THR A 111 -2.28 3.86 -5.81
CA THR A 111 -2.32 4.53 -7.12
C THR A 111 -2.36 6.06 -6.99
N ILE A 112 -3.08 6.55 -5.97
CA ILE A 112 -3.26 7.99 -5.74
C ILE A 112 -1.95 8.64 -5.32
N GLU A 113 -1.10 7.92 -4.59
CA GLU A 113 0.23 8.39 -4.21
C GLU A 113 1.17 8.50 -5.43
N GLY A 114 0.89 7.82 -6.54
CA GLY A 114 1.54 8.03 -7.84
C GLY A 114 0.89 9.12 -8.72
N GLY A 115 -0.13 9.81 -8.21
CA GLY A 115 -0.83 10.91 -8.89
C GLY A 115 -1.93 10.51 -9.86
N ALA A 116 -2.14 9.21 -10.12
CA ALA A 116 -3.24 8.76 -10.95
C ALA A 116 -4.55 8.71 -10.15
N ARG A 117 -5.67 9.03 -10.81
CA ARG A 117 -6.99 9.09 -10.15
C ARG A 117 -7.58 7.72 -9.88
N ALA A 118 -7.24 6.72 -10.70
CA ALA A 118 -7.68 5.35 -10.56
C ALA A 118 -6.57 4.42 -11.08
N GLY A 119 -6.54 3.21 -10.51
CA GLY A 119 -5.62 2.16 -10.91
C GLY A 119 -6.32 0.82 -10.88
N LEU A 120 -6.21 0.04 -11.95
CA LEU A 120 -6.92 -1.22 -12.09
C LEU A 120 -6.02 -2.37 -12.53
N ILE A 121 -6.45 -3.57 -12.16
CA ILE A 121 -5.84 -4.83 -12.55
C ILE A 121 -6.93 -5.67 -13.21
N ALA A 122 -6.64 -6.23 -14.39
CA ALA A 122 -7.58 -7.09 -15.08
C ALA A 122 -8.00 -8.27 -14.16
N PRO A 123 -9.30 -8.57 -14.06
CA PRO A 123 -9.78 -9.65 -13.23
C PRO A 123 -9.40 -11.00 -13.86
N ASP A 124 -9.01 -11.94 -13.02
CA ASP A 124 -8.65 -13.30 -13.42
C ASP A 124 -9.21 -14.33 -12.43
N GLU A 125 -8.77 -15.58 -12.52
CA GLU A 125 -9.22 -16.68 -11.66
C GLU A 125 -9.05 -16.37 -10.17
N LYS A 126 -8.03 -15.61 -9.77
CA LYS A 126 -7.85 -15.21 -8.36
C LYS A 126 -8.90 -14.19 -7.94
N THR A 127 -9.24 -13.25 -8.82
CA THR A 127 -10.34 -12.31 -8.59
C THR A 127 -11.65 -13.06 -8.43
N PHE A 128 -11.94 -14.00 -9.34
CA PHE A 128 -13.18 -14.78 -9.30
C PHE A 128 -13.25 -15.64 -8.04
N ALA A 129 -12.17 -16.34 -7.69
CA ALA A 129 -12.10 -17.16 -6.48
C ALA A 129 -12.31 -16.33 -5.21
N TYR A 130 -11.76 -15.11 -5.14
CA TYR A 130 -11.94 -14.23 -3.98
C TYR A 130 -13.37 -13.73 -3.82
N VAL A 131 -14.05 -13.41 -4.93
CA VAL A 131 -15.42 -12.92 -4.93
C VAL A 131 -16.43 -14.05 -4.70
N LYS A 132 -16.09 -15.28 -5.13
CA LYS A 132 -16.94 -16.45 -4.93
C LYS A 132 -17.29 -16.61 -3.45
N ASP A 133 -18.55 -16.99 -3.20
CA ASP A 133 -19.09 -17.25 -1.86
C ASP A 133 -19.15 -16.04 -0.90
N ARG A 134 -18.70 -14.84 -1.30
CA ARG A 134 -18.89 -13.63 -0.51
C ARG A 134 -20.38 -13.34 -0.28
N PRO A 135 -20.76 -12.73 0.86
CA PRO A 135 -22.17 -12.57 1.25
C PRO A 135 -23.04 -11.88 0.20
N ARG A 136 -22.49 -10.88 -0.51
CA ARG A 136 -23.19 -10.07 -1.51
C ARG A 136 -22.79 -10.37 -2.95
N ALA A 137 -21.92 -11.34 -3.18
CA ALA A 137 -21.58 -11.76 -4.54
C ALA A 137 -22.78 -12.45 -5.22
N PRO A 138 -22.89 -12.39 -6.56
CA PRO A 138 -23.93 -13.11 -7.29
C PRO A 138 -23.87 -14.61 -7.02
N LYS A 139 -25.01 -15.31 -7.15
CA LYS A 139 -25.15 -16.75 -6.86
C LYS A 139 -25.89 -17.46 -8.00
N GLY A 140 -25.68 -18.76 -8.13
CA GLY A 140 -26.36 -19.60 -9.13
C GLY A 140 -26.18 -19.07 -10.55
N ALA A 141 -27.25 -19.05 -11.35
CA ALA A 141 -27.19 -18.58 -12.74
C ALA A 141 -26.65 -17.14 -12.88
N ALA A 142 -26.90 -16.25 -11.91
CA ALA A 142 -26.36 -14.90 -11.92
C ALA A 142 -24.83 -14.87 -11.73
N TRP A 143 -24.28 -15.85 -11.00
CA TRP A 143 -22.83 -16.02 -10.88
C TRP A 143 -22.23 -16.42 -12.22
N ASP A 144 -22.82 -17.40 -12.90
CA ASP A 144 -22.32 -17.90 -14.19
C ASP A 144 -22.32 -16.79 -15.25
N MET A 145 -23.42 -16.04 -15.34
CA MET A 145 -23.52 -14.87 -16.23
C MET A 145 -22.47 -13.80 -15.91
N ALA A 146 -22.27 -13.50 -14.62
CA ALA A 146 -21.29 -12.52 -14.20
C ALA A 146 -19.87 -12.99 -14.52
N LEU A 147 -19.56 -14.26 -14.28
CA LEU A 147 -18.26 -14.86 -14.57
C LEU A 147 -17.95 -14.84 -16.07
N ASP A 148 -18.91 -15.14 -16.93
CA ASP A 148 -18.74 -15.08 -18.38
C ASP A 148 -18.45 -13.65 -18.86
N TYR A 149 -19.15 -12.65 -18.31
CA TYR A 149 -18.84 -11.25 -18.56
C TYR A 149 -17.47 -10.84 -18.01
N TRP A 150 -17.12 -11.22 -16.78
CA TRP A 150 -15.86 -10.79 -16.18
C TRP A 150 -14.64 -11.33 -16.92
N LYS A 151 -14.74 -12.51 -17.54
CA LYS A 151 -13.68 -13.08 -18.40
C LYS A 151 -13.40 -12.26 -19.66
N THR A 152 -14.28 -11.33 -20.03
CA THR A 152 -14.05 -10.42 -21.18
C THR A 152 -13.41 -9.10 -20.76
N LEU A 153 -13.18 -8.86 -19.46
CA LEU A 153 -12.69 -7.57 -18.95
C LEU A 153 -11.16 -7.48 -18.92
N TYR A 154 -10.52 -7.73 -20.05
CA TYR A 154 -9.08 -7.56 -20.20
C TYR A 154 -8.78 -6.64 -21.37
N THR A 155 -7.55 -6.16 -21.43
CA THR A 155 -7.09 -5.26 -22.48
C THR A 155 -6.99 -6.00 -23.82
N ASP A 156 -7.62 -5.45 -24.85
CA ASP A 156 -7.55 -5.94 -26.22
C ASP A 156 -6.12 -5.92 -26.77
N GLU A 157 -5.80 -6.86 -27.66
CA GLU A 157 -4.54 -6.86 -28.39
C GLU A 157 -4.41 -5.58 -29.23
N GLY A 158 -3.25 -4.90 -29.13
CA GLY A 158 -3.00 -3.65 -29.84
C GLY A 158 -3.63 -2.40 -29.19
N ALA A 159 -4.17 -2.50 -27.97
CA ALA A 159 -4.66 -1.34 -27.24
C ALA A 159 -3.58 -0.25 -27.07
N HIS A 160 -4.00 1.00 -27.22
CA HIS A 160 -3.12 2.16 -27.09
C HIS A 160 -3.00 2.62 -25.63
N TYR A 161 -1.76 2.86 -25.21
CA TYR A 161 -1.42 3.53 -23.97
C TYR A 161 -0.68 4.83 -24.27
N ASP A 162 -1.13 5.92 -23.66
CA ASP A 162 -0.48 7.24 -23.74
C ASP A 162 0.89 7.23 -23.06
N LYS A 163 1.09 6.36 -22.06
CA LYS A 163 2.35 6.19 -21.34
C LYS A 163 2.55 4.74 -20.94
N VAL A 164 3.78 4.24 -21.08
CA VAL A 164 4.18 2.89 -20.66
C VAL A 164 5.40 2.99 -19.74
N VAL A 165 5.32 2.32 -18.60
CA VAL A 165 6.42 2.17 -17.64
C VAL A 165 6.62 0.68 -17.40
N VAL A 166 7.88 0.22 -17.47
CA VAL A 166 8.23 -1.19 -17.35
C VAL A 166 9.26 -1.37 -16.23
N LEU A 167 8.97 -2.23 -15.27
CA LEU A 167 9.89 -2.61 -14.19
C LEU A 167 10.18 -4.11 -14.26
N ASP A 168 11.40 -4.49 -13.88
CA ASP A 168 11.81 -5.88 -13.70
C ASP A 168 11.67 -6.28 -12.22
N ALA A 169 10.75 -7.19 -11.94
CA ALA A 169 10.45 -7.68 -10.59
C ALA A 169 11.66 -8.34 -9.93
N ALA A 170 12.54 -8.99 -10.71
CA ALA A 170 13.69 -9.72 -10.17
C ALA A 170 14.73 -8.78 -9.53
N ASN A 171 14.76 -7.51 -9.96
CA ASN A 171 15.67 -6.49 -9.45
C ASN A 171 15.07 -5.66 -8.31
N LEU A 172 13.81 -5.89 -7.94
CA LEU A 172 13.19 -5.15 -6.84
C LEU A 172 13.79 -5.60 -5.50
N PRO A 173 14.28 -4.68 -4.66
CA PRO A 173 14.67 -4.99 -3.29
C PRO A 173 13.48 -4.78 -2.32
N PRO A 174 13.60 -5.19 -1.05
CA PRO A 174 12.75 -4.63 0.01
C PRO A 174 12.96 -3.12 0.10
N ILE A 175 11.88 -2.34 0.12
CA ILE A 175 11.92 -0.88 0.02
C ILE A 175 11.53 -0.20 1.33
N VAL A 176 12.22 0.91 1.61
CA VAL A 176 11.92 1.84 2.71
C VAL A 176 11.82 3.25 2.14
N SER A 177 10.81 4.02 2.52
CA SER A 177 10.82 5.46 2.23
C SER A 177 11.77 6.18 3.18
N TRP A 178 12.70 7.01 2.70
CA TRP A 178 13.66 7.76 3.53
C TRP A 178 13.24 9.21 3.78
N GLY A 179 12.48 9.81 2.86
CA GLY A 179 12.02 11.21 2.93
C GLY A 179 10.62 11.38 3.49
N SER A 180 10.01 12.54 3.19
CA SER A 180 8.63 12.91 3.58
C SER A 180 7.62 12.72 2.45
N SER A 181 7.96 11.95 1.42
CA SER A 181 7.07 11.62 0.31
C SER A 181 7.12 10.12 -0.02
N PRO A 182 6.03 9.51 -0.53
CA PRO A 182 6.05 8.12 -0.98
C PRO A 182 6.96 7.85 -2.19
N GLU A 183 7.38 8.89 -2.93
CA GLU A 183 8.39 8.77 -4.00
C GLU A 183 9.83 8.72 -3.46
N ASP A 184 10.06 9.13 -2.21
CA ASP A 184 11.38 9.16 -1.58
C ASP A 184 11.72 7.79 -1.03
N VAL A 185 11.96 6.83 -1.93
CA VAL A 185 12.17 5.42 -1.62
C VAL A 185 13.55 4.94 -2.02
N ILE A 186 14.04 3.94 -1.30
CA ILE A 186 15.30 3.26 -1.59
C ILE A 186 15.27 1.83 -1.06
N SER A 187 16.16 0.98 -1.55
CA SER A 187 16.44 -0.33 -0.95
C SER A 187 16.76 -0.19 0.55
N VAL A 188 16.33 -1.17 1.35
CA VAL A 188 16.76 -1.27 2.76
C VAL A 188 18.29 -1.37 2.93
N GLN A 189 19.02 -1.85 1.92
CA GLN A 189 20.49 -1.88 1.93
C GLN A 189 21.12 -0.56 1.45
N GLY A 190 20.30 0.41 1.05
CA GLY A 190 20.74 1.69 0.51
C GLY A 190 21.22 2.67 1.58
N VAL A 191 21.63 3.85 1.10
CA VAL A 191 22.01 5.01 1.92
C VAL A 191 21.14 6.20 1.56
N VAL A 192 20.84 7.03 2.55
CA VAL A 192 20.12 8.30 2.34
C VAL A 192 20.86 9.12 1.27
N PRO A 193 20.20 9.51 0.16
CA PRO A 193 20.86 10.18 -0.94
C PRO A 193 21.32 11.59 -0.56
N ASN A 194 22.33 12.11 -1.25
CA ASN A 194 22.76 13.49 -1.11
C ASN A 194 21.94 14.40 -2.05
N PRO A 195 21.12 15.32 -1.52
CA PRO A 195 20.35 16.22 -2.37
C PRO A 195 21.22 17.08 -3.30
N ASP A 196 22.48 17.36 -2.97
CA ASP A 196 23.37 18.18 -3.79
C ASP A 196 23.69 17.54 -5.16
N ASP A 197 23.49 16.23 -5.31
CA ASP A 197 23.62 15.53 -6.60
C ASP A 197 22.46 15.83 -7.57
N ILE A 198 21.35 16.36 -7.06
CA ILE A 198 20.16 16.71 -7.85
C ILE A 198 20.41 18.04 -8.57
N GLN A 199 20.33 18.04 -9.89
CA GLN A 199 20.58 19.24 -10.71
C GLN A 199 19.49 20.31 -10.57
N ASP A 200 18.23 19.90 -10.47
CA ASP A 200 17.09 20.81 -10.31
C ASP A 200 17.07 21.43 -8.91
N GLU A 201 17.19 22.75 -8.84
CA GLU A 201 17.31 23.49 -7.57
C GLU A 201 16.06 23.37 -6.69
N THR A 202 14.87 23.35 -7.29
CA THR A 202 13.61 23.24 -6.54
C THR A 202 13.50 21.85 -5.90
N LYS A 203 13.81 20.79 -6.66
CA LYS A 203 13.85 19.42 -6.14
C LYS A 203 14.93 19.27 -5.08
N ARG A 204 16.14 19.79 -5.31
CA ARG A 204 17.24 19.79 -4.33
C ARG A 204 16.79 20.42 -3.01
N ALA A 205 16.25 21.63 -3.05
CA ALA A 205 15.75 22.33 -1.86
C ALA A 205 14.61 21.56 -1.17
N SER A 206 13.73 20.91 -1.95
CA SER A 206 12.68 20.08 -1.38
C SER A 206 13.22 18.85 -0.65
N LYS A 207 14.24 18.17 -1.19
CA LYS A 207 14.85 17.01 -0.53
C LYS A 207 15.68 17.40 0.69
N TRP A 208 16.35 18.57 0.68
CA TRP A 208 16.98 19.11 1.90
C TRP A 208 15.97 19.37 3.02
N ARG A 209 14.79 19.94 2.73
CA ARG A 209 13.71 20.09 3.72
C ARG A 209 13.19 18.75 4.24
N ALA A 210 13.04 17.76 3.36
CA ALA A 210 12.63 16.43 3.76
C ALA A 210 13.65 15.79 4.72
N LEU A 211 14.95 15.92 4.44
CA LEU A 211 16.01 15.42 5.33
C LEU A 211 16.02 16.11 6.69
N ASP A 212 15.87 17.43 6.73
CA ASP A 212 15.77 18.20 7.98
C ASP A 212 14.57 17.74 8.82
N TYR A 213 13.38 17.63 8.20
CA TYR A 213 12.18 17.10 8.85
C TYR A 213 12.41 15.69 9.39
N MET A 214 12.96 14.80 8.55
CA MET A 214 13.24 13.41 8.89
C MET A 214 14.43 13.26 9.85
N GLY A 215 15.17 14.32 10.16
CA GLY A 215 16.37 14.26 11.00
C GLY A 215 17.39 13.26 10.47
N LEU A 216 17.62 13.26 9.16
CA LEU A 216 18.55 12.35 8.47
C LEU A 216 19.67 13.14 7.79
N GLN A 217 20.86 12.53 7.71
CA GLN A 217 22.00 13.08 6.98
C GLN A 217 22.24 12.27 5.70
N PRO A 218 22.72 12.90 4.61
CA PRO A 218 23.22 12.16 3.46
C PRO A 218 24.25 11.10 3.85
N GLY A 219 24.17 9.93 3.24
CA GLY A 219 25.07 8.81 3.51
C GLY A 219 24.71 7.95 4.72
N THR A 220 23.72 8.32 5.54
CA THR A 220 23.19 7.43 6.59
C THR A 220 22.67 6.14 5.95
N LYS A 221 23.15 4.97 6.37
CA LYS A 221 22.59 3.69 5.92
C LYS A 221 21.17 3.56 6.42
N ILE A 222 20.27 3.05 5.60
CA ILE A 222 18.87 2.83 6.03
C ILE A 222 18.82 1.90 7.24
N THR A 223 19.69 0.90 7.30
CA THR A 223 19.80 -0.01 8.45
C THR A 223 20.26 0.66 9.74
N ASP A 224 20.90 1.84 9.69
CA ASP A 224 21.38 2.54 10.89
C ASP A 224 20.28 3.45 11.51
N ILE A 225 19.12 3.56 10.85
CA ILE A 225 18.01 4.39 11.29
C ILE A 225 17.25 3.68 12.42
N LYS A 226 17.39 4.21 13.64
CA LYS A 226 16.69 3.74 14.84
C LYS A 226 15.22 4.14 14.84
N LEU A 227 14.38 3.26 15.36
CA LEU A 227 12.93 3.46 15.44
C LEU A 227 12.48 3.64 16.89
N ASP A 228 11.45 4.48 17.06
CA ASP A 228 10.75 4.64 18.34
C ASP A 228 9.40 3.90 18.30
N ARG A 229 8.79 3.83 17.12
CA ARG A 229 7.47 3.25 16.89
C ARG A 229 7.43 2.32 15.69
N VAL A 230 6.54 1.33 15.77
CA VAL A 230 6.15 0.51 14.62
C VAL A 230 4.64 0.38 14.55
N PHE A 231 4.11 0.51 13.34
CA PHE A 231 2.68 0.39 13.07
C PHE A 231 2.43 -0.55 11.91
N ILE A 232 1.78 -1.67 12.23
CA ILE A 232 1.31 -2.67 11.26
C ILE A 232 -0.20 -2.58 11.21
N GLY A 233 -0.72 -2.02 10.13
CA GLY A 233 -2.15 -1.81 9.92
C GLY A 233 -2.40 -0.67 8.96
N SER A 234 -3.62 -0.59 8.46
CA SER A 234 -4.20 0.44 7.55
C SER A 234 -5.12 -0.23 6.54
N CYS A 235 -5.81 0.56 5.72
CA CYS A 235 -6.52 0.06 4.55
C CYS A 235 -5.57 -0.52 3.47
N THR A 236 -4.28 -0.15 3.51
CA THR A 236 -3.25 -0.60 2.56
C THR A 236 -2.74 -1.99 2.92
N ASN A 237 -2.29 -2.16 4.17
CA ASN A 237 -1.69 -3.40 4.67
C ASN A 237 -2.12 -3.63 6.13
N GLY A 238 -3.16 -4.43 6.30
CA GLY A 238 -3.80 -4.80 7.56
C GLY A 238 -4.77 -5.96 7.39
N ARG A 239 -4.69 -6.66 6.27
CA ARG A 239 -5.54 -7.79 5.90
C ARG A 239 -4.95 -9.08 6.48
N ILE A 240 -5.64 -10.20 6.33
CA ILE A 240 -5.20 -11.42 7.03
C ILE A 240 -3.83 -11.90 6.54
N GLU A 241 -3.51 -11.76 5.25
CA GLU A 241 -2.19 -12.16 4.75
C GLU A 241 -1.06 -11.28 5.29
N ASP A 242 -1.32 -9.97 5.44
CA ASP A 242 -0.36 -9.02 6.00
C ASP A 242 -0.02 -9.39 7.45
N LEU A 243 -1.06 -9.71 8.24
CA LEU A 243 -0.92 -10.09 9.65
C LEU A 243 -0.21 -11.43 9.81
N ARG A 244 -0.50 -12.41 8.94
CA ARG A 244 0.22 -13.70 8.93
C ARG A 244 1.69 -13.52 8.57
N ALA A 245 1.99 -12.72 7.55
CA ALA A 245 3.36 -12.45 7.14
C ALA A 245 4.15 -11.77 8.26
N ALA A 246 3.57 -10.77 8.91
CA ALA A 246 4.16 -10.12 10.07
C ALA A 246 4.33 -11.09 11.26
N ALA A 247 3.33 -11.89 11.59
CA ALA A 247 3.40 -12.86 12.68
C ALA A 247 4.48 -13.93 12.45
N ALA A 248 4.66 -14.39 11.20
CA ALA A 248 5.72 -15.33 10.84
C ALA A 248 7.13 -14.76 11.07
N VAL A 249 7.32 -13.47 10.79
CA VAL A 249 8.57 -12.74 11.09
C VAL A 249 8.78 -12.58 12.59
N VAL A 250 7.69 -12.35 13.34
CA VAL A 250 7.74 -12.19 14.79
C VAL A 250 8.16 -13.48 15.50
N GLY A 251 7.50 -14.60 15.20
CA GLY A 251 7.76 -15.89 15.87
C GLY A 251 7.74 -15.76 17.39
N ASP A 252 8.78 -16.27 18.06
CA ASP A 252 8.95 -16.20 19.52
C ASP A 252 9.79 -15.00 20.00
N LYS A 253 10.12 -14.07 19.10
CA LYS A 253 10.98 -12.91 19.39
C LYS A 253 10.17 -11.82 20.13
N LYS A 254 10.88 -10.84 20.69
CA LYS A 254 10.30 -9.72 21.43
C LYS A 254 10.61 -8.40 20.73
N VAL A 255 9.66 -7.48 20.75
CA VAL A 255 9.87 -6.08 20.35
C VAL A 255 11.02 -5.49 21.16
N ALA A 256 11.88 -4.72 20.51
CA ALA A 256 13.00 -4.05 21.17
C ALA A 256 12.49 -3.17 22.32
N SER A 257 13.19 -3.14 23.46
CA SER A 257 12.71 -2.50 24.69
C SER A 257 12.45 -0.98 24.57
N HIS A 258 12.99 -0.34 23.54
CA HIS A 258 12.82 1.09 23.26
C HIS A 258 11.78 1.37 22.16
N VAL A 259 11.22 0.33 21.53
CA VAL A 259 10.22 0.46 20.47
C VAL A 259 8.82 0.22 21.03
N SER A 260 7.90 1.14 20.72
CA SER A 260 6.46 0.96 20.94
C SER A 260 5.82 0.48 19.64
N ALA A 261 5.45 -0.80 19.58
CA ALA A 261 4.90 -1.42 18.39
C ALA A 261 3.41 -1.74 18.56
N MET A 262 2.62 -1.52 17.51
CA MET A 262 1.19 -1.82 17.50
C MET A 262 0.74 -2.50 16.22
N VAL A 263 -0.32 -3.29 16.35
CA VAL A 263 -0.98 -3.97 15.23
C VAL A 263 -2.46 -3.63 15.21
N VAL A 264 -2.94 -3.20 14.05
CA VAL A 264 -4.32 -2.77 13.82
C VAL A 264 -4.91 -3.55 12.64
N PRO A 265 -5.80 -4.52 12.89
CA PRO A 265 -6.49 -5.24 11.83
C PRO A 265 -7.31 -4.31 10.94
N GLY A 266 -7.39 -4.62 9.65
CA GLY A 266 -8.06 -3.78 8.64
C GLY A 266 -9.59 -3.79 8.73
N SER A 267 -10.18 -4.79 9.38
CA SER A 267 -11.62 -4.87 9.62
C SER A 267 -11.94 -5.77 10.83
N GLY A 268 -13.19 -5.71 11.30
CA GLY A 268 -13.68 -6.62 12.35
C GLY A 268 -13.63 -8.09 11.93
N LEU A 269 -13.85 -8.39 10.65
CA LEU A 269 -13.75 -9.76 10.14
C LEU A 269 -12.30 -10.25 10.15
N VAL A 270 -11.36 -9.41 9.72
CA VAL A 270 -9.93 -9.75 9.75
C VAL A 270 -9.45 -9.95 11.19
N LYS A 271 -9.88 -9.11 12.13
CA LYS A 271 -9.54 -9.26 13.55
C LYS A 271 -10.06 -10.59 14.10
N ALA A 272 -11.34 -10.89 13.93
CA ALA A 272 -11.94 -12.13 14.41
C ALA A 272 -11.23 -13.37 13.81
N GLN A 273 -10.87 -13.31 12.53
CA GLN A 273 -10.09 -14.36 11.89
C GLN A 273 -8.67 -14.48 12.48
N ALA A 274 -7.96 -13.36 12.64
CA ALA A 274 -6.61 -13.34 13.20
C ALA A 274 -6.56 -13.88 14.64
N GLU A 275 -7.58 -13.56 15.45
CA GLU A 275 -7.74 -14.07 16.82
C GLU A 275 -8.07 -15.57 16.83
N ALA A 276 -8.93 -16.04 15.91
CA ALA A 276 -9.20 -17.47 15.75
C ALA A 276 -7.97 -18.27 15.31
N GLU A 277 -7.06 -17.64 14.55
CA GLU A 277 -5.78 -18.21 14.12
C GLU A 277 -4.66 -18.06 15.18
N GLY A 278 -4.92 -17.37 16.30
CA GLY A 278 -3.94 -17.13 17.37
C GLY A 278 -2.85 -16.11 17.04
N LEU A 279 -3.01 -15.33 15.96
CA LEU A 279 -2.03 -14.31 15.56
C LEU A 279 -1.94 -13.18 16.60
N ASP A 280 -3.06 -12.83 17.23
CA ASP A 280 -3.11 -11.84 18.31
C ASP A 280 -2.24 -12.26 19.50
N VAL A 281 -2.20 -13.56 19.82
CA VAL A 281 -1.37 -14.12 20.89
C VAL A 281 0.11 -13.98 20.54
N ILE A 282 0.51 -14.28 19.30
CA ILE A 282 1.89 -14.09 18.83
C ILE A 282 2.32 -12.62 19.01
N PHE A 283 1.50 -11.69 18.53
CA PHE A 283 1.79 -10.26 18.64
C PHE A 283 1.85 -9.78 20.10
N LYS A 284 0.86 -10.12 20.92
CA LYS A 284 0.83 -9.75 22.35
C LYS A 284 2.01 -10.33 23.11
N ASN A 285 2.35 -11.60 22.84
CA ASN A 285 3.52 -12.23 23.45
C ASN A 285 4.79 -11.51 23.04
N ALA A 286 4.93 -11.09 21.79
CA ALA A 286 6.08 -10.33 21.34
C ALA A 286 6.16 -8.91 21.93
N GLY A 287 5.07 -8.39 22.51
CA GLY A 287 5.02 -7.06 23.10
C GLY A 287 4.38 -6.00 22.20
N PHE A 288 3.70 -6.41 21.11
CA PHE A 288 2.88 -5.50 20.33
C PHE A 288 1.56 -5.20 21.03
N GLU A 289 1.10 -3.96 20.89
CA GLU A 289 -0.26 -3.59 21.24
C GLU A 289 -1.24 -4.09 20.18
N TRP A 290 -2.12 -5.02 20.55
CA TRP A 290 -3.20 -5.50 19.68
C TRP A 290 -4.41 -4.57 19.78
N ARG A 291 -4.71 -3.82 18.71
CA ARG A 291 -5.74 -2.77 18.71
C ARG A 291 -7.04 -3.20 18.05
N GLU A 292 -8.07 -2.37 18.22
CA GLU A 292 -9.33 -2.51 17.49
C GLU A 292 -9.22 -1.99 16.05
N PRO A 293 -9.98 -2.54 15.09
CA PRO A 293 -9.90 -2.15 13.70
C PRO A 293 -10.29 -0.69 13.48
N GLY A 294 -9.52 0.02 12.66
CA GLY A 294 -9.80 1.39 12.29
C GLY A 294 -8.63 2.05 11.57
N CYS A 295 -8.82 3.30 11.14
CA CYS A 295 -7.74 4.03 10.46
C CYS A 295 -6.52 4.29 11.37
N SER A 296 -6.69 4.28 12.70
CA SER A 296 -5.60 4.43 13.69
C SER A 296 -4.58 5.50 13.27
N MET A 297 -3.29 5.20 13.32
CA MET A 297 -2.20 6.11 12.95
C MET A 297 -2.07 6.33 11.44
N CYS A 298 -2.74 5.55 10.59
CA CYS A 298 -2.76 5.81 9.13
C CYS A 298 -3.42 7.16 8.80
N LEU A 299 -4.38 7.59 9.62
CA LEU A 299 -5.04 8.90 9.53
C LEU A 299 -4.71 9.82 10.72
N ALA A 300 -4.38 9.24 11.88
CA ALA A 300 -4.01 9.97 13.10
C ALA A 300 -5.05 11.02 13.52
N MET A 301 -6.34 10.73 13.34
CA MET A 301 -7.47 11.53 13.87
C MET A 301 -7.99 11.02 15.23
N ASN A 302 -7.27 10.07 15.82
CA ASN A 302 -7.51 9.44 17.11
C ASN A 302 -6.26 9.63 18.01
N PRO A 303 -6.22 9.06 19.23
CA PRO A 303 -5.03 9.15 20.08
C PRO A 303 -3.77 8.44 19.55
N ASP A 304 -3.87 7.57 18.54
CA ASP A 304 -2.73 6.88 17.94
C ASP A 304 -1.96 7.86 17.04
N LYS A 305 -1.02 8.58 17.65
CA LYS A 305 -0.20 9.63 17.02
C LYS A 305 1.25 9.49 17.44
N LEU A 306 2.14 9.87 16.54
CA LEU A 306 3.55 10.12 16.85
C LEU A 306 3.69 11.41 17.63
N LYS A 307 4.57 11.39 18.63
CA LYS A 307 5.06 12.62 19.27
C LYS A 307 6.06 13.32 18.34
N PRO A 308 6.36 14.61 18.58
CA PRO A 308 7.39 15.30 17.82
C PRO A 308 8.69 14.50 17.80
N GLU A 309 9.23 14.32 16.59
CA GLU A 309 10.51 13.65 16.31
C GLU A 309 10.56 12.14 16.54
N GLU A 310 9.49 11.52 17.07
CA GLU A 310 9.35 10.06 17.09
C GLU A 310 9.39 9.52 15.66
N ARG A 311 10.17 8.45 15.47
CA ARG A 311 10.35 7.79 14.19
C ARG A 311 9.60 6.47 14.12
N CYS A 312 8.83 6.30 13.05
CA CYS A 312 7.93 5.18 12.84
C CYS A 312 8.26 4.40 11.58
N ALA A 313 8.32 3.07 11.67
CA ALA A 313 8.11 2.20 10.52
C ALA A 313 6.62 1.86 10.42
N SER A 314 6.00 2.26 9.31
CA SER A 314 4.55 2.22 9.11
C SER A 314 4.18 1.46 7.85
N THR A 315 3.19 0.57 7.96
CA THR A 315 2.61 -0.10 6.78
C THR A 315 1.52 0.72 6.08
N SER A 316 1.32 1.98 6.50
CA SER A 316 0.40 2.94 5.84
C SER A 316 0.84 3.30 4.41
N ASN A 317 0.04 4.15 3.75
CA ASN A 317 0.31 4.64 2.39
C ASN A 317 0.92 6.06 2.34
N ARG A 318 0.96 6.80 3.45
CA ARG A 318 1.34 8.23 3.47
C ARG A 318 2.29 8.56 4.61
N ASN A 319 3.37 9.27 4.27
CA ASN A 319 4.42 9.74 5.18
C ASN A 319 4.69 11.25 5.07
N PHE A 320 3.79 12.04 4.48
CA PHE A 320 3.95 13.49 4.44
C PHE A 320 3.96 14.11 5.83
N GLU A 321 4.58 15.28 5.92
CA GLU A 321 4.81 15.98 7.18
C GLU A 321 3.50 16.18 7.95
N GLY A 322 3.46 15.75 9.22
CA GLY A 322 2.29 15.88 10.07
C GLY A 322 1.25 14.76 9.91
N ARG A 323 1.40 13.85 8.94
CA ARG A 323 0.39 12.83 8.62
C ARG A 323 0.04 11.94 9.81
N GLN A 324 1.05 11.42 10.52
CA GLN A 324 0.87 10.50 11.64
C GLN A 324 0.98 11.20 13.01
N GLY A 325 1.06 12.53 13.03
CA GLY A 325 1.33 13.32 14.23
C GLY A 325 2.19 14.53 13.92
N PHE A 326 2.05 15.59 14.73
CA PHE A 326 2.85 16.81 14.56
C PHE A 326 4.34 16.50 14.69
N LYS A 327 5.13 16.82 13.65
CA LYS A 327 6.57 16.51 13.55
C LYS A 327 6.94 15.02 13.67
N GLY A 328 5.99 14.10 13.46
CA GLY A 328 6.27 12.67 13.46
C GLY A 328 6.98 12.22 12.17
N ARG A 329 8.03 11.40 12.29
CA ARG A 329 8.87 10.95 11.16
C ARG A 329 8.45 9.55 10.73
N THR A 330 7.92 9.40 9.53
CA THR A 330 7.32 8.14 9.08
C THR A 330 8.08 7.55 7.90
N HIS A 331 8.33 6.25 7.98
CA HIS A 331 8.90 5.44 6.91
C HIS A 331 7.86 4.40 6.46
N LEU A 332 7.53 4.38 5.17
CA LEU A 332 6.63 3.41 4.57
C LEU A 332 7.39 2.13 4.27
N VAL A 333 6.88 1.00 4.76
CA VAL A 333 7.49 -0.32 4.60
C VAL A 333 6.43 -1.42 4.47
N SER A 334 6.84 -2.61 4.06
CA SER A 334 5.99 -3.81 4.06
C SER A 334 5.71 -4.34 5.48
N PRO A 335 4.66 -5.14 5.70
CA PRO A 335 4.36 -5.73 7.02
C PRO A 335 5.49 -6.57 7.60
N ALA A 336 6.16 -7.37 6.76
CA ALA A 336 7.30 -8.19 7.17
C ALA A 336 8.48 -7.31 7.62
N MET A 337 8.79 -6.26 6.87
CA MET A 337 9.82 -5.27 7.23
C MET A 337 9.48 -4.55 8.54
N ALA A 338 8.25 -4.09 8.71
CA ALA A 338 7.80 -3.45 9.94
C ALA A 338 7.95 -4.37 11.16
N ALA A 339 7.53 -5.63 11.05
CA ALA A 339 7.66 -6.62 12.12
C ALA A 339 9.13 -6.89 12.49
N ALA A 340 9.99 -7.10 11.49
CA ALA A 340 11.42 -7.33 11.72
C ALA A 340 12.08 -6.10 12.38
N ALA A 341 11.75 -4.91 11.89
CA ALA A 341 12.28 -3.66 12.42
C ALA A 341 11.79 -3.36 13.85
N ALA A 342 10.58 -3.79 14.22
CA ALA A 342 10.08 -3.68 15.59
C ALA A 342 10.93 -4.48 16.58
N ILE A 343 11.39 -5.66 16.16
CA ILE A 343 12.21 -6.56 16.97
C ILE A 343 13.66 -6.07 17.02
N ALA A 344 14.21 -5.62 15.89
CA ALA A 344 15.58 -5.13 15.82
C ALA A 344 15.78 -3.73 16.44
N GLY A 345 14.75 -2.88 16.43
CA GLY A 345 14.85 -1.47 16.82
C GLY A 345 15.36 -0.54 15.71
N HIS A 346 15.60 -1.07 14.52
CA HIS A 346 16.06 -0.36 13.33
C HIS A 346 15.67 -1.16 12.07
N PHE A 347 15.81 -0.59 10.88
CA PHE A 347 15.54 -1.35 9.64
C PHE A 347 16.57 -2.46 9.43
N VAL A 348 16.10 -3.59 8.91
CA VAL A 348 16.91 -4.79 8.65
C VAL A 348 16.56 -5.35 7.28
N ASP A 349 17.50 -5.99 6.63
CA ASP A 349 17.15 -6.73 5.41
C ASP A 349 16.38 -8.00 5.76
N ILE A 350 15.08 -8.01 5.45
CA ILE A 350 14.21 -9.14 5.76
C ILE A 350 14.58 -10.43 5.03
N ARG A 351 15.43 -10.36 4.01
CA ARG A 351 15.99 -11.54 3.33
C ARG A 351 17.01 -12.28 4.20
N GLU A 352 17.61 -11.57 5.15
CA GLU A 352 18.61 -12.09 6.09
C GLU A 352 18.00 -12.39 7.46
N TRP A 353 16.68 -12.20 7.63
CA TRP A 353 15.97 -12.42 8.89
C TRP A 353 15.86 -13.91 9.21
N GLN A 354 16.41 -14.31 10.36
CA GLN A 354 16.32 -15.67 10.93
C GLN A 354 15.47 -15.67 12.18
#